data_AF-A0AA38FKQ6-F1
#
_entry.id   AF-A0AA38FKQ6-F1
#
_cell.length_a   1.000
_cell.length_b   1.000
_cell.length_c   1.000
_cell.angle_alpha   90.00
_cell.angle_beta   90.00
_cell.angle_gamma   90.00
#
_symmetry.space_group_name_H-M   'P 1'
#
loop_
_entity.id
_entity.type
_entity.pdbx_description
1 polymer ?
#
loop_
_entity_poly.entity_id
_entity_poly.type
_entity_poly.pdbx_seq_one_letter_code
_entity_poly.pdbx_strand_id
1 'polypeptide(L)'
;MQRLTVFLCCIWFGSLIYGEMVAFWLPYWKCSWPPLHQNSMEVPHPHKGFKIAVITDPQLTDRTSHGLTSGSFALKAIQFFTDIYMRRSFRTSLLSFEPDEIIFLGDLFDGGPYLSDEEWQESVERFEHVFDQTQRGSKSRLAGIPVHYLSGNHDIGYTGFHSQKPEVIERFKKVYGETNYRLKIGNVEFVVVNAQTLDGSMKENLTSASWDFIQNVSADANPLPRVLLTHIPIYRPNDTPCGAHRSSPIINQRISSSRLGFQGIMYQNYLSEETSARILELIKP
;
A
#
# COMPACT_ATOMS: atom_id res chain seq x y z
N MET A 1 -40.24 -6.44 -29.80
CA MET A 1 -39.50 -5.26 -29.28
C MET A 1 -39.71 -5.07 -27.78
N GLN A 2 -40.93 -4.78 -27.28
CA GLN A 2 -41.16 -4.49 -25.85
C GLN A 2 -40.69 -5.60 -24.87
N ARG A 3 -41.00 -6.88 -25.15
CA ARG A 3 -40.53 -8.01 -24.31
C ARG A 3 -39.00 -8.11 -24.24
N LEU A 4 -38.31 -7.83 -25.36
CA LEU A 4 -36.86 -7.83 -25.44
C LEU A 4 -36.27 -6.66 -24.65
N THR A 5 -36.85 -5.46 -24.79
CA THR A 5 -36.43 -4.28 -24.02
C THR A 5 -36.55 -4.52 -22.51
N VAL A 6 -37.70 -5.04 -22.04
CA VAL A 6 -37.90 -5.36 -20.62
C VAL A 6 -36.86 -6.37 -20.13
N PHE A 7 -36.62 -7.44 -20.91
CA PHE A 7 -35.62 -8.44 -20.58
C PHE A 7 -34.21 -7.84 -20.42
N LEU A 8 -33.78 -7.00 -21.36
CA LEU A 8 -32.48 -6.32 -21.29
C LEU A 8 -32.40 -5.35 -20.10
N CYS A 9 -33.48 -4.63 -19.79
CA CYS A 9 -33.55 -3.77 -18.60
C CYS A 9 -33.41 -4.58 -17.30
N CYS A 10 -34.06 -5.75 -17.21
CA CYS A 10 -33.93 -6.64 -16.06
C CYS A 10 -32.51 -7.16 -15.89
N ILE A 11 -31.85 -7.55 -17.00
CA ILE A 11 -30.43 -7.96 -16.96
C ILE A 11 -29.57 -6.80 -16.47
N TRP A 12 -29.72 -5.61 -17.06
CA TRP A 12 -28.93 -4.44 -16.69
C TRP A 12 -29.11 -4.08 -15.21
N PHE A 13 -30.35 -4.03 -14.73
CA PHE A 13 -30.66 -3.77 -13.33
C PHE A 13 -30.08 -4.85 -12.40
N GLY A 14 -30.21 -6.12 -12.79
CA GLY A 14 -29.61 -7.24 -12.06
C GLY A 14 -28.08 -7.14 -11.98
N SER A 15 -27.42 -6.79 -13.09
CA SER A 15 -25.98 -6.56 -13.15
C SER A 15 -25.54 -5.39 -12.25
N LEU A 16 -26.32 -4.31 -12.21
CA LEU A 16 -26.04 -3.18 -11.32
C LEU A 16 -26.18 -3.57 -9.85
N ILE A 17 -27.26 -4.25 -9.45
CA ILE A 17 -27.41 -4.73 -8.07
C ILE A 17 -26.24 -5.66 -7.70
N TYR A 18 -25.89 -6.57 -8.61
CA TYR A 18 -24.80 -7.49 -8.35
C TYR A 18 -23.46 -6.75 -8.19
N GLY A 19 -23.10 -5.90 -9.15
CA GLY A 19 -21.83 -5.18 -9.17
C GLY A 19 -21.70 -4.14 -8.06
N GLU A 20 -22.78 -3.39 -7.76
CA GLU A 20 -22.74 -2.28 -6.81
C GLU A 20 -23.01 -2.71 -5.36
N MET A 21 -23.59 -3.89 -5.13
CA MET A 21 -23.98 -4.33 -3.78
C MET A 21 -23.50 -5.76 -3.48
N VAL A 22 -24.01 -6.75 -4.21
CA VAL A 22 -23.83 -8.16 -3.84
C VAL A 22 -22.36 -8.56 -3.90
N ALA A 23 -21.62 -8.14 -4.92
CA ALA A 23 -20.19 -8.45 -5.08
C ALA A 23 -19.35 -8.04 -3.86
N PHE A 24 -19.70 -6.92 -3.22
CA PHE A 24 -19.03 -6.42 -2.02
C PHE A 24 -19.48 -7.10 -0.73
N TRP A 25 -20.67 -7.69 -0.69
CA TRP A 25 -21.16 -8.47 0.46
C TRP A 25 -20.66 -9.91 0.47
N LEU A 26 -20.27 -10.45 -0.70
CA LEU A 26 -19.78 -11.83 -0.81
C LEU A 26 -18.60 -12.13 0.13
N PRO A 27 -17.55 -11.29 0.25
CA PRO A 27 -16.47 -11.53 1.21
C PRO A 27 -16.99 -11.65 2.64
N TYR A 28 -17.87 -10.75 3.08
CA TYR A 28 -18.44 -10.77 4.42
C TYR A 28 -19.14 -12.10 4.76
N TRP A 29 -19.75 -12.76 3.77
CA TRP A 29 -20.42 -14.05 3.98
C TRP A 29 -19.52 -15.28 3.81
N LYS A 30 -18.45 -15.18 2.99
CA LYS A 30 -17.60 -16.32 2.64
C LYS A 30 -16.30 -16.38 3.43
N CYS A 31 -15.84 -15.25 3.94
CA CYS A 31 -14.56 -15.14 4.61
C CYS A 31 -14.77 -15.00 6.12
N SER A 32 -13.81 -15.49 6.89
CA SER A 32 -13.68 -15.25 8.31
C SER A 32 -12.20 -15.23 8.66
N TRP A 33 -11.85 -14.60 9.78
CA TRP A 33 -10.50 -14.70 10.29
C TRP A 33 -10.18 -16.16 10.62
N PRO A 34 -8.95 -16.64 10.35
CA PRO A 34 -8.57 -18.00 10.69
C PRO A 34 -8.75 -18.24 12.20
N PRO A 35 -9.19 -19.44 12.60
CA PRO A 35 -9.34 -19.76 14.01
C PRO A 35 -7.97 -19.73 14.70
N LEU A 36 -7.92 -19.15 15.89
CA LEU A 36 -6.72 -19.21 16.71
C LEU A 36 -6.56 -20.64 17.22
N HIS A 37 -5.45 -21.31 16.86
CA HIS A 37 -5.11 -22.60 17.43
C HIS A 37 -4.79 -22.43 18.93
N GLN A 38 -5.77 -22.70 19.79
CA GLN A 38 -5.53 -22.89 21.21
C GLN A 38 -4.90 -24.27 21.39
N ASN A 39 -3.57 -24.34 21.47
CA ASN A 39 -2.95 -25.49 22.09
C ASN A 39 -3.38 -25.50 23.57
N SER A 40 -4.20 -26.49 23.89
CA SER A 40 -4.76 -26.73 25.20
C SER A 40 -3.66 -27.18 26.14
N MET A 41 -3.26 -26.29 27.03
CA MET A 41 -2.96 -26.50 28.46
C MET A 41 -2.19 -25.26 28.96
N GLU A 42 -2.67 -24.64 30.04
CA GLU A 42 -1.97 -23.61 30.85
C GLU A 42 -1.95 -22.12 30.42
N VAL A 43 -3.05 -21.52 29.92
CA VAL A 43 -3.19 -20.05 30.00
C VAL A 43 -4.55 -19.64 30.58
N PRO A 44 -4.60 -18.96 31.76
CA PRO A 44 -5.85 -18.58 32.44
C PRO A 44 -6.71 -17.55 31.69
N HIS A 45 -6.19 -16.95 30.61
CA HIS A 45 -6.88 -15.95 29.82
C HIS A 45 -6.85 -16.36 28.35
N PRO A 46 -8.01 -16.49 27.68
CA PRO A 46 -8.02 -16.74 26.24
C PRO A 46 -7.33 -15.56 25.55
N HIS A 47 -6.22 -15.82 24.86
CA HIS A 47 -5.56 -14.81 24.04
C HIS A 47 -6.57 -14.32 22.98
N LYS A 48 -7.03 -13.09 23.10
CA LYS A 48 -7.78 -12.43 22.03
C LYS A 48 -6.81 -12.25 20.86
N GLY A 49 -7.10 -12.88 19.73
CA GLY A 49 -6.30 -12.71 18.51
C GLY A 49 -6.30 -11.26 18.07
N PHE A 50 -5.16 -10.81 17.56
CA PHE A 50 -4.98 -9.47 17.06
C PHE A 50 -5.09 -9.47 15.53
N LYS A 51 -6.00 -8.66 14.99
CA LYS A 51 -6.34 -8.65 13.56
C LYS A 51 -5.72 -7.43 12.90
N ILE A 52 -4.80 -7.65 11.97
CA ILE A 52 -4.17 -6.60 11.18
C ILE A 52 -4.70 -6.70 9.76
N ALA A 53 -5.33 -5.65 9.26
CA ALA A 53 -5.68 -5.55 7.85
C ALA A 53 -4.53 -4.89 7.08
N VAL A 54 -4.07 -5.56 6.03
CA VAL A 54 -3.03 -5.02 5.13
C VAL A 54 -3.68 -4.68 3.79
N ILE A 55 -3.52 -3.43 3.37
CA ILE A 55 -4.04 -2.89 2.10
C ILE A 55 -2.84 -2.52 1.25
N THR A 56 -2.82 -2.92 -0.01
CA THR A 56 -1.72 -2.63 -0.93
C THR A 56 -2.25 -2.04 -2.23
N ASP A 57 -1.49 -1.10 -2.80
CA ASP A 57 -1.73 -0.48 -4.09
C ASP A 57 -3.17 0.05 -4.29
N PRO A 58 -3.72 0.89 -3.37
CA PRO A 58 -4.96 1.61 -3.67
C PRO A 58 -4.89 2.39 -4.99
N GLN A 59 -3.71 2.98 -5.28
CA GLN A 59 -3.41 3.79 -6.46
C GLN A 59 -4.55 4.74 -6.79
N LEU A 60 -4.83 5.66 -5.85
CA LEU A 60 -5.91 6.62 -5.98
C LEU A 60 -5.81 7.33 -7.34
N THR A 61 -6.86 7.20 -8.16
CA THR A 61 -6.82 7.66 -9.54
C THR A 61 -6.61 9.17 -9.61
N ASP A 62 -5.65 9.56 -10.43
CA ASP A 62 -5.32 10.96 -10.73
C ASP A 62 -5.05 11.14 -12.24
N ARG A 63 -4.56 12.33 -12.63
CA ARG A 63 -4.33 12.63 -14.04
C ARG A 63 -3.26 11.75 -14.70
N THR A 64 -2.34 11.22 -13.92
CA THR A 64 -1.22 10.39 -14.39
C THR A 64 -1.66 8.98 -14.75
N SER A 65 -2.74 8.47 -14.12
CA SER A 65 -3.27 7.13 -14.32
C SER A 65 -3.66 6.80 -15.76
N HIS A 66 -4.24 7.78 -16.45
CA HIS A 66 -4.77 7.61 -17.80
C HIS A 66 -4.27 8.69 -18.78
N GLY A 67 -3.28 9.49 -18.38
CA GLY A 67 -2.75 10.59 -19.19
C GLY A 67 -3.81 11.64 -19.53
N LEU A 68 -4.77 11.87 -18.63
CA LEU A 68 -5.87 12.80 -18.84
C LEU A 68 -5.48 14.20 -18.43
N THR A 69 -6.08 15.21 -19.06
CA THR A 69 -5.87 16.60 -18.66
C THR A 69 -6.46 16.84 -17.26
N SER A 70 -5.67 17.53 -16.43
CA SER A 70 -6.10 17.93 -15.08
C SER A 70 -7.41 18.72 -15.13
N GLY A 71 -8.31 18.46 -14.18
CA GLY A 71 -9.62 19.11 -14.08
C GLY A 71 -10.65 18.76 -15.16
N SER A 72 -10.31 17.92 -16.15
CA SER A 72 -11.24 17.51 -17.21
C SER A 72 -12.45 16.76 -16.65
N PHE A 73 -13.60 16.89 -17.33
CA PHE A 73 -14.82 16.17 -16.93
C PHE A 73 -14.62 14.65 -16.94
N ALA A 74 -13.89 14.13 -17.93
CA ALA A 74 -13.57 12.71 -18.02
C ALA A 74 -12.77 12.23 -16.79
N LEU A 75 -11.73 12.96 -16.39
CA LEU A 75 -10.96 12.64 -15.20
C LEU A 75 -11.83 12.67 -13.94
N LYS A 76 -12.64 13.73 -13.75
CA LYS A 76 -13.54 13.86 -12.60
C LYS A 76 -14.57 12.72 -12.54
N ALA A 77 -15.11 12.30 -13.68
CA ALA A 77 -16.03 11.17 -13.75
C ALA A 77 -15.35 9.86 -13.36
N ILE A 78 -14.15 9.59 -13.88
CA ILE A 78 -13.39 8.39 -13.54
C ILE A 78 -13.06 8.38 -12.04
N GLN A 79 -12.51 9.48 -11.52
CA GLN A 79 -12.22 9.67 -10.10
C GLN A 79 -13.44 9.39 -9.23
N PHE A 80 -14.61 9.95 -9.59
CA PHE A 80 -15.84 9.73 -8.84
C PHE A 80 -16.22 8.24 -8.74
N PHE A 81 -16.18 7.51 -9.87
CA PHE A 81 -16.54 6.09 -9.87
C PHE A 81 -15.49 5.21 -9.18
N THR A 82 -14.19 5.49 -9.35
CA THR A 82 -13.14 4.73 -8.67
C THR A 82 -13.13 5.00 -7.17
N ASP A 83 -13.38 6.24 -6.74
CA ASP A 83 -13.50 6.61 -5.33
C ASP A 83 -14.67 5.89 -4.65
N ILE A 84 -15.84 5.83 -5.30
CA ILE A 84 -17.00 5.07 -4.80
C ILE A 84 -16.66 3.58 -4.68
N TYR A 85 -16.03 3.02 -5.70
CA TYR A 85 -15.63 1.61 -5.71
C TYR A 85 -14.68 1.29 -4.55
N MET A 86 -13.60 2.06 -4.40
CA MET A 86 -12.61 1.88 -3.34
C MET A 86 -13.23 2.03 -1.96
N ARG A 87 -14.04 3.08 -1.75
CA ARG A 87 -14.70 3.32 -0.47
C ARG A 87 -15.66 2.20 -0.11
N ARG A 88 -16.41 1.69 -1.07
CA ARG A 88 -17.33 0.56 -0.83
C ARG A 88 -16.56 -0.71 -0.50
N SER A 89 -15.48 -0.99 -1.24
CA SER A 89 -14.56 -2.10 -0.97
C SER A 89 -14.02 -2.03 0.45
N PHE A 90 -13.46 -0.87 0.82
CA PHE A 90 -12.88 -0.66 2.15
C PHE A 90 -13.91 -0.86 3.28
N ARG A 91 -15.09 -0.25 3.17
CA ARG A 91 -16.14 -0.36 4.21
C ARG A 91 -16.70 -1.78 4.35
N THR A 92 -16.97 -2.42 3.22
CA THR A 92 -17.79 -3.63 3.19
C THR A 92 -16.92 -4.88 3.26
N SER A 93 -15.80 -4.88 2.55
CA SER A 93 -14.92 -6.04 2.44
C SER A 93 -13.79 -6.05 3.46
N LEU A 94 -13.51 -4.91 4.13
CA LEU A 94 -12.42 -4.81 5.12
C LEU A 94 -12.92 -4.37 6.49
N LEU A 95 -13.53 -3.19 6.63
CA LEU A 95 -13.95 -2.69 7.95
C LEU A 95 -15.01 -3.57 8.62
N SER A 96 -15.82 -4.28 7.84
CA SER A 96 -16.82 -5.23 8.36
C SER A 96 -16.19 -6.46 9.06
N PHE A 97 -14.88 -6.66 8.93
CA PHE A 97 -14.13 -7.71 9.62
C PHE A 97 -13.53 -7.27 10.96
N GLU A 98 -13.78 -6.01 11.37
CA GLU A 98 -13.33 -5.42 12.63
C GLU A 98 -11.83 -5.63 12.89
N PRO A 99 -10.95 -5.10 12.02
CA PRO A 99 -9.51 -5.13 12.28
C PRO A 99 -9.18 -4.28 13.51
N ASP A 100 -8.17 -4.70 14.27
CA ASP A 100 -7.63 -3.93 15.39
C ASP A 100 -6.62 -2.87 14.88
N GLU A 101 -5.97 -3.12 13.75
CA GLU A 101 -4.99 -2.23 13.08
C GLU A 101 -5.13 -2.28 11.55
N ILE A 102 -4.79 -1.18 10.88
CA ILE A 102 -4.73 -1.11 9.41
C ILE A 102 -3.34 -0.65 8.95
N ILE A 103 -2.75 -1.36 8.00
CA ILE A 103 -1.47 -1.00 7.38
C ILE A 103 -1.68 -0.84 5.88
N PHE A 104 -1.41 0.35 5.34
CA PHE A 104 -1.29 0.57 3.91
C PHE A 104 0.16 0.34 3.47
N LEU A 105 0.37 -0.61 2.55
CA LEU A 105 1.68 -1.09 2.11
C LEU A 105 2.21 -0.33 0.89
N GLY A 106 1.97 0.98 0.81
CA GLY A 106 2.43 1.85 -0.27
C GLY A 106 1.51 1.90 -1.49
N ASP A 107 1.89 2.78 -2.42
CA ASP A 107 1.17 3.14 -3.63
C ASP A 107 -0.25 3.61 -3.30
N LEU A 108 -0.32 4.56 -2.34
CA LEU A 108 -1.57 5.22 -1.96
C LEU A 108 -2.11 6.04 -3.13
N PHE A 109 -1.20 6.70 -3.84
CA PHE A 109 -1.44 7.51 -5.02
C PHE A 109 -0.78 6.87 -6.23
N ASP A 110 -1.25 7.25 -7.43
CA ASP A 110 -0.69 6.74 -8.68
C ASP A 110 0.39 7.69 -9.27
N GLY A 111 0.24 8.99 -9.06
CA GLY A 111 1.07 10.01 -9.70
C GLY A 111 1.96 10.82 -8.78
N GLY A 112 2.15 10.42 -7.52
CA GLY A 112 2.75 11.21 -6.43
C GLY A 112 3.89 12.14 -6.86
N PRO A 113 5.01 11.64 -7.43
CA PRO A 113 6.16 12.47 -7.84
C PRO A 113 5.89 13.49 -8.96
N TYR A 114 4.78 13.34 -9.68
CA TYR A 114 4.41 14.12 -10.84
C TYR A 114 3.31 15.14 -10.58
N LEU A 115 2.63 15.08 -9.45
CA LEU A 115 1.55 16.01 -9.07
C LEU A 115 2.10 17.37 -8.59
N SER A 116 1.41 18.46 -8.92
CA SER A 116 1.64 19.75 -8.24
C SER A 116 1.25 19.67 -6.77
N ASP A 117 1.59 20.67 -5.96
CA ASP A 117 1.22 20.67 -4.54
C ASP A 117 -0.30 20.80 -4.34
N GLU A 118 -0.99 21.50 -5.23
CA GLU A 118 -2.45 21.58 -5.24
C GLU A 118 -3.07 20.22 -5.57
N GLU A 119 -2.59 19.56 -6.63
CA GLU A 119 -3.08 18.23 -7.03
C GLU A 119 -2.78 17.17 -5.96
N TRP A 120 -1.63 17.28 -5.28
CA TRP A 120 -1.27 16.45 -4.14
C TRP A 120 -2.25 16.65 -2.98
N GLN A 121 -2.54 17.90 -2.61
CA GLN A 121 -3.46 18.20 -1.51
C GLN A 121 -4.88 17.71 -1.82
N GLU A 122 -5.37 17.92 -3.04
CA GLU A 122 -6.66 17.37 -3.50
C GLU A 122 -6.69 15.84 -3.41
N SER A 123 -5.58 15.18 -3.75
CA SER A 123 -5.45 13.72 -3.67
C SER A 123 -5.46 13.24 -2.23
N VAL A 124 -4.76 13.92 -1.32
CA VAL A 124 -4.76 13.61 0.13
C VAL A 124 -6.19 13.71 0.69
N GLU A 125 -6.91 14.80 0.41
CA GLU A 125 -8.28 14.98 0.89
C GLU A 125 -9.23 13.91 0.34
N ARG A 126 -9.07 13.54 -0.93
CA ARG A 126 -9.82 12.43 -1.54
C ARG A 126 -9.48 11.10 -0.90
N PHE A 127 -8.21 10.81 -0.67
CA PHE A 127 -7.77 9.57 -0.02
C PHE A 127 -8.37 9.44 1.38
N GLU A 128 -8.26 10.49 2.20
CA GLU A 128 -8.87 10.53 3.53
C GLU A 128 -10.40 10.35 3.46
N HIS A 129 -11.06 10.85 2.43
CA HIS A 129 -12.51 10.68 2.25
C HIS A 129 -12.88 9.25 1.86
N VAL A 130 -12.15 8.66 0.91
CA VAL A 130 -12.34 7.29 0.41
C VAL A 130 -12.15 6.28 1.53
N PHE A 131 -11.13 6.48 2.38
CA PHE A 131 -10.78 5.56 3.46
C PHE A 131 -11.30 6.00 4.84
N ASP A 132 -12.36 6.83 4.88
CA ASP A 132 -13.08 7.22 6.12
C ASP A 132 -12.21 7.86 7.23
N GLN A 133 -11.16 8.58 6.84
CA GLN A 133 -10.22 9.24 7.74
C GLN A 133 -10.52 10.71 7.98
N THR A 134 -11.42 11.30 7.18
CA THR A 134 -11.85 12.71 7.30
C THR A 134 -12.49 13.08 8.66
N GLN A 135 -13.01 12.12 9.42
CA GLN A 135 -13.67 12.39 10.70
C GLN A 135 -12.74 12.03 11.87
N ARG A 136 -12.57 12.96 12.81
CA ARG A 136 -11.87 12.73 14.07
C ARG A 136 -12.86 12.40 15.20
N GLY A 137 -12.46 11.54 16.12
CA GLY A 137 -13.26 11.18 17.31
C GLY A 137 -14.34 10.13 17.05
N SER A 138 -15.32 10.02 17.96
CA SER A 138 -16.28 8.90 18.03
C SER A 138 -17.26 8.75 16.86
N LYS A 139 -17.29 9.72 15.92
CA LYS A 139 -18.11 9.66 14.70
C LYS A 139 -17.39 8.99 13.51
N SER A 140 -16.08 8.79 13.61
CA SER A 140 -15.30 8.10 12.59
C SER A 140 -15.63 6.60 12.59
N ARG A 141 -15.78 6.00 11.40
CA ARG A 141 -15.84 4.53 11.28
C ARG A 141 -14.51 3.86 11.63
N LEU A 142 -13.44 4.65 11.68
CA LEU A 142 -12.12 4.24 12.15
C LEU A 142 -11.84 4.67 13.60
N ALA A 143 -12.85 5.16 14.34
CA ALA A 143 -12.63 5.64 15.70
C ALA A 143 -11.98 4.57 16.59
N GLY A 144 -10.69 4.75 16.90
CA GLY A 144 -9.92 3.84 17.74
C GLY A 144 -9.16 2.73 17.00
N ILE A 145 -9.21 2.68 15.66
CA ILE A 145 -8.39 1.76 14.85
C ILE A 145 -7.19 2.56 14.33
N PRO A 146 -5.95 2.30 14.80
CA PRO A 146 -4.79 2.99 14.27
C PRO A 146 -4.51 2.57 12.82
N VAL A 147 -3.93 3.50 12.08
CA VAL A 147 -3.66 3.36 10.65
C VAL A 147 -2.21 3.76 10.38
N HIS A 148 -1.49 2.87 9.69
CA HIS A 148 -0.08 3.01 9.41
C HIS A 148 0.17 3.00 7.90
N TYR A 149 1.24 3.66 7.48
CA TYR A 149 1.53 3.91 6.07
C TYR A 149 2.96 3.54 5.71
N LEU A 150 3.11 2.83 4.60
CA LEU A 150 4.34 2.76 3.85
C LEU A 150 4.23 3.70 2.64
N SER A 151 5.37 4.23 2.22
CA SER A 151 5.48 4.82 0.89
C SER A 151 5.66 3.72 -0.15
N GLY A 152 5.01 3.85 -1.30
CA GLY A 152 5.28 3.10 -2.52
C GLY A 152 6.00 3.94 -3.58
N ASN A 153 6.37 3.34 -4.71
CA ASN A 153 7.11 4.08 -5.74
C ASN A 153 6.22 5.07 -6.51
N HIS A 154 4.91 4.84 -6.57
CA HIS A 154 3.97 5.83 -7.10
C HIS A 154 3.71 6.97 -6.11
N ASP A 155 4.03 6.82 -4.83
CA ASP A 155 3.92 7.90 -3.84
C ASP A 155 5.11 8.86 -3.88
N ILE A 156 6.33 8.30 -3.83
CA ILE A 156 7.57 9.09 -3.64
C ILE A 156 8.60 8.96 -4.75
N GLY A 157 8.43 8.01 -5.67
CA GLY A 157 9.41 7.73 -6.72
C GLY A 157 10.56 6.86 -6.21
N TYR A 158 11.69 6.96 -6.91
CA TYR A 158 12.94 6.27 -6.61
C TYR A 158 14.08 7.28 -6.45
N THR A 159 15.29 6.81 -6.16
CA THR A 159 16.52 7.61 -6.00
C THR A 159 16.74 8.63 -7.12
N GLY A 160 16.46 8.27 -8.38
CA GLY A 160 16.56 9.20 -9.52
C GLY A 160 15.59 10.38 -9.48
N PHE A 161 14.46 10.26 -8.78
CA PHE A 161 13.52 11.36 -8.51
C PHE A 161 13.93 12.15 -7.27
N HIS A 162 14.33 11.47 -6.20
CA HIS A 162 14.55 12.11 -4.90
C HIS A 162 15.62 13.21 -4.94
N SER A 163 16.66 13.06 -5.76
CA SER A 163 17.70 14.08 -5.92
C SER A 163 17.22 15.35 -6.64
N GLN A 164 16.17 15.23 -7.45
CA GLN A 164 15.62 16.32 -8.26
C GLN A 164 14.41 16.98 -7.62
N LYS A 165 13.65 16.20 -6.84
CA LYS A 165 12.39 16.59 -6.24
C LYS A 165 12.32 16.21 -4.75
N PRO A 166 13.18 16.79 -3.89
CA PRO A 166 13.16 16.49 -2.47
C PRO A 166 11.79 16.80 -1.82
N GLU A 167 11.06 17.77 -2.36
CA GLU A 167 9.73 18.18 -1.89
C GLU A 167 8.70 17.04 -1.90
N VAL A 168 8.85 16.06 -2.79
CA VAL A 168 7.93 14.91 -2.91
C VAL A 168 7.96 14.04 -1.64
N ILE A 169 9.16 13.74 -1.14
CA ILE A 169 9.32 12.98 0.10
C ILE A 169 8.88 13.84 1.30
N GLU A 170 9.23 15.12 1.31
CA GLU A 170 8.89 16.02 2.41
C GLU A 170 7.37 16.16 2.58
N ARG A 171 6.62 16.35 1.49
CA ARG A 171 5.14 16.44 1.56
C ARG A 171 4.48 15.11 1.91
N PHE A 172 5.03 13.98 1.46
CA PHE A 172 4.58 12.65 1.91
C PHE A 172 4.76 12.51 3.42
N LYS A 173 5.96 12.80 3.93
CA LYS A 173 6.28 12.71 5.36
C LYS A 173 5.43 13.62 6.24
N LYS A 174 5.10 14.82 5.74
CA LYS A 174 4.25 15.78 6.44
C LYS A 174 2.85 15.22 6.72
N VAL A 175 2.32 14.37 5.84
CA VAL A 175 0.97 13.79 5.97
C VAL A 175 1.01 12.42 6.63
N TYR A 176 1.91 11.53 6.17
CA TYR A 176 1.90 10.11 6.51
C TYR A 176 3.03 9.68 7.46
N GLY A 177 3.93 10.59 7.82
CA GLY A 177 5.04 10.33 8.74
C GLY A 177 6.32 9.82 8.06
N GLU A 178 7.28 9.44 8.89
CA GLU A 178 8.58 8.96 8.44
C GLU A 178 8.47 7.70 7.55
N THR A 179 9.37 7.56 6.56
CA THR A 179 9.33 6.44 5.60
C THR A 179 10.15 5.22 6.06
N ASN A 180 10.96 5.38 7.11
CA ASN A 180 11.62 4.30 7.84
C ASN A 180 11.24 4.41 9.31
N TYR A 181 10.58 3.40 9.87
CA TYR A 181 10.16 3.43 11.28
C TYR A 181 9.87 2.04 11.83
N ARG A 182 9.75 1.96 13.16
CA ARG A 182 9.36 0.75 13.88
C ARG A 182 7.96 0.92 14.43
N LEU A 183 7.15 -0.12 14.30
CA LEU A 183 5.81 -0.21 14.87
C LEU A 183 5.73 -1.45 15.75
N LYS A 184 5.37 -1.29 17.02
CA LYS A 184 5.17 -2.43 17.93
C LYS A 184 3.68 -2.74 18.05
N ILE A 185 3.27 -3.92 17.58
CA ILE A 185 1.91 -4.43 17.74
C ILE A 185 1.97 -5.67 18.63
N GLY A 186 1.47 -5.54 19.85
CA GLY A 186 1.60 -6.60 20.87
C GLY A 186 3.07 -6.92 21.15
N ASN A 187 3.45 -8.18 20.94
CA ASN A 187 4.82 -8.68 21.13
C ASN A 187 5.59 -8.85 19.81
N VAL A 188 5.12 -8.25 18.72
CA VAL A 188 5.76 -8.30 17.40
C VAL A 188 6.19 -6.88 17.00
N GLU A 189 7.39 -6.76 16.47
CA GLU A 189 7.91 -5.52 15.91
C GLU A 189 7.81 -5.54 14.38
N PHE A 190 7.07 -4.61 13.83
CA PHE A 190 7.00 -4.36 12.40
C PHE A 190 8.07 -3.32 12.04
N VAL A 191 9.02 -3.73 11.20
CA VAL A 191 10.11 -2.86 10.73
C VAL A 191 9.74 -2.38 9.33
N VAL A 192 9.41 -1.10 9.23
CA VAL A 192 9.02 -0.45 7.97
C VAL A 192 10.23 0.18 7.33
N VAL A 193 10.51 -0.23 6.08
CA VAL A 193 11.69 0.23 5.34
C VAL A 193 11.31 0.83 4.00
N ASN A 194 11.86 2.00 3.71
CA ASN A 194 11.75 2.71 2.43
C ASN A 194 12.59 2.01 1.35
N ALA A 195 12.02 0.97 0.77
CA ALA A 195 12.67 0.11 -0.21
C ALA A 195 13.14 0.86 -1.48
N GLN A 196 12.48 1.97 -1.83
CA GLN A 196 12.75 2.83 -3.00
C GLN A 196 14.12 3.51 -2.94
N THR A 197 14.75 3.49 -1.77
CA THR A 197 16.07 4.09 -1.51
C THR A 197 17.21 3.08 -1.44
N LEU A 198 16.92 1.79 -1.23
CA LEU A 198 17.95 0.84 -0.77
C LEU A 198 19.01 0.49 -1.82
N ASP A 199 18.61 0.36 -3.09
CA ASP A 199 19.52 0.10 -4.21
C ASP A 199 20.15 1.39 -4.79
N GLY A 200 19.96 2.53 -4.12
CA GLY A 200 20.58 3.80 -4.48
C GLY A 200 22.07 3.87 -4.18
N SER A 201 22.70 4.98 -4.57
CA SER A 201 24.09 5.25 -4.19
C SER A 201 24.18 5.60 -2.71
N MET A 202 25.14 5.02 -1.97
CA MET A 202 25.42 5.38 -0.57
C MET A 202 25.88 6.84 -0.37
N LYS A 203 26.17 7.56 -1.45
CA LYS A 203 26.45 9.01 -1.41
C LYS A 203 25.19 9.86 -1.30
N GLU A 204 24.01 9.28 -1.55
CA GLU A 204 22.73 9.96 -1.42
C GLU A 204 22.23 9.89 0.01
N ASN A 205 21.84 11.05 0.57
CA ASN A 205 21.44 11.18 1.97
C ASN A 205 20.28 10.26 2.38
N LEU A 206 19.33 9.99 1.47
CA LEU A 206 18.17 9.14 1.77
C LEU A 206 18.54 7.66 1.80
N THR A 207 19.40 7.23 0.88
CA THR A 207 19.94 5.87 0.84
C THR A 207 20.74 5.58 2.10
N SER A 208 21.67 6.48 2.46
CA SER A 208 22.46 6.32 3.69
C SER A 208 21.57 6.32 4.93
N ALA A 209 20.60 7.22 5.03
CA ALA A 209 19.66 7.26 6.16
C ALA A 209 18.85 5.97 6.32
N SER A 210 18.35 5.37 5.23
CA SER A 210 17.66 4.07 5.28
C SER A 210 18.58 2.94 5.76
N TRP A 211 19.82 2.90 5.28
CA TRP A 211 20.80 1.90 5.73
C TRP A 211 21.27 2.12 7.18
N ASP A 212 21.38 3.36 7.63
CA ASP A 212 21.69 3.69 9.03
C ASP A 212 20.55 3.27 9.97
N PHE A 213 19.29 3.47 9.54
CA PHE A 213 18.13 2.95 10.25
C PHE A 213 18.16 1.42 10.36
N ILE A 214 18.41 0.70 9.26
CA ILE A 214 18.51 -0.77 9.27
C ILE A 214 19.63 -1.23 10.20
N GLN A 215 20.79 -0.57 10.16
CA GLN A 215 21.92 -0.87 11.06
C GLN A 215 21.54 -0.64 12.52
N ASN A 216 20.82 0.44 12.83
CA ASN A 216 20.34 0.70 14.19
C ASN A 216 19.41 -0.41 14.69
N VAL A 217 18.48 -0.87 13.85
CA VAL A 217 17.58 -2.00 14.19
C VAL A 217 18.36 -3.31 14.39
N SER A 218 19.40 -3.55 13.59
CA SER A 218 20.23 -4.75 13.72
C SER A 218 21.04 -4.83 15.02
N ALA A 219 21.26 -3.69 15.69
CA ALA A 219 22.03 -3.59 16.92
C ALA A 219 21.24 -3.95 18.19
N ASP A 220 19.94 -4.23 18.08
CA ASP A 220 19.11 -4.60 19.22
C ASP A 220 19.60 -5.93 19.86
N ALA A 221 19.92 -5.89 21.16
CA ALA A 221 20.49 -7.04 21.86
C ALA A 221 19.52 -8.22 22.05
N ASN A 222 18.22 -7.93 22.22
CA ASN A 222 17.16 -8.92 22.43
C ASN A 222 15.92 -8.52 21.60
N PRO A 223 15.94 -8.74 20.27
CA PRO A 223 14.85 -8.31 19.40
C PRO A 223 13.57 -9.11 19.69
N LEU A 224 12.43 -8.43 19.60
CA LEU A 224 11.14 -9.11 19.49
C LEU A 224 11.09 -9.87 18.15
N PRO A 225 10.18 -10.86 17.98
CA PRO A 225 9.83 -11.36 16.66
C PRO A 225 9.50 -10.19 15.74
N ARG A 226 10.10 -10.19 14.54
CA ARG A 226 10.00 -9.08 13.60
C ARG A 226 9.14 -9.44 12.40
N VAL A 227 8.59 -8.42 11.75
CA VAL A 227 8.00 -8.50 10.43
C VAL A 227 8.57 -7.36 9.60
N LEU A 228 9.27 -7.68 8.53
CA LEU A 228 9.77 -6.68 7.59
C LEU A 228 8.65 -6.26 6.64
N LEU A 229 8.39 -4.95 6.56
CA LEU A 229 7.44 -4.37 5.63
C LEU A 229 8.18 -3.52 4.60
N THR A 230 8.03 -3.88 3.33
CA THR A 230 8.59 -3.18 2.18
C THR A 230 7.53 -3.13 1.07
N HIS A 231 7.42 -2.00 0.37
CA HIS A 231 6.58 -1.91 -0.81
C HIS A 231 7.22 -2.61 -2.02
N ILE A 232 8.49 -2.31 -2.31
CA ILE A 232 9.25 -3.04 -3.34
C ILE A 232 9.63 -4.43 -2.78
N PRO A 233 9.24 -5.53 -3.45
CA PRO A 233 9.52 -6.86 -2.93
C PRO A 233 11.01 -7.20 -2.93
N ILE A 234 11.40 -8.11 -2.03
CA ILE A 234 12.74 -8.72 -2.03
C ILE A 234 13.00 -9.50 -3.32
N TYR A 235 14.29 -9.67 -3.64
CA TYR A 235 14.77 -10.34 -4.84
C TYR A 235 14.14 -11.72 -5.07
N ARG A 236 13.86 -12.00 -6.35
CA ARG A 236 13.51 -13.33 -6.85
C ARG A 236 14.24 -13.59 -8.17
N PRO A 237 14.78 -14.79 -8.42
CA PRO A 237 15.49 -15.08 -9.66
C PRO A 237 14.64 -14.80 -10.91
N ASN A 238 15.29 -14.29 -11.97
CA ASN A 238 14.66 -14.15 -13.29
C ASN A 238 14.06 -15.48 -13.76
N ASP A 239 13.02 -15.39 -14.58
CA ASP A 239 12.35 -16.52 -15.23
C ASP A 239 11.64 -17.48 -14.26
N THR A 240 11.59 -17.16 -12.96
CA THR A 240 10.80 -17.92 -11.99
C THR A 240 9.31 -17.82 -12.34
N PRO A 241 8.54 -18.93 -12.38
CA PRO A 241 7.12 -18.89 -12.66
C PRO A 241 6.32 -18.11 -11.60
N CYS A 242 5.46 -17.20 -12.04
CA CYS A 242 4.57 -16.44 -11.16
C CYS A 242 3.32 -17.23 -10.71
N GLY A 243 3.02 -18.34 -11.40
CA GLY A 243 1.83 -19.16 -11.20
C GLY A 243 0.62 -18.68 -12.01
N ALA A 244 -0.44 -19.50 -12.03
CA ALA A 244 -1.60 -19.32 -12.91
C ALA A 244 -2.48 -18.10 -12.57
N HIS A 245 -2.30 -17.50 -11.39
CA HIS A 245 -3.11 -16.38 -10.90
C HIS A 245 -2.39 -15.03 -11.02
N ARG A 246 -1.42 -14.91 -11.94
CA ARG A 246 -0.65 -13.68 -12.17
C ARG A 246 -0.65 -13.33 -13.65
N SER A 247 -0.74 -12.03 -13.95
CA SER A 247 -0.78 -11.53 -15.33
C SER A 247 0.55 -11.73 -16.06
N SER A 248 1.67 -11.60 -15.35
CA SER A 248 2.99 -11.94 -15.89
C SER A 248 3.26 -13.44 -15.70
N PRO A 249 3.71 -14.17 -16.73
CA PRO A 249 4.02 -15.59 -16.61
C PRO A 249 5.25 -15.86 -15.75
N ILE A 250 6.22 -14.94 -15.79
CA ILE A 250 7.51 -15.06 -15.12
C ILE A 250 7.90 -13.79 -14.38
N ILE A 251 8.78 -13.96 -13.40
CA ILE A 251 9.51 -12.88 -12.75
C ILE A 251 10.51 -12.29 -13.74
N ASN A 252 10.55 -10.96 -13.81
CA ASN A 252 11.61 -10.23 -14.50
C ASN A 252 12.15 -9.11 -13.58
N GLN A 253 13.46 -9.05 -13.47
CA GLN A 253 14.24 -8.07 -12.71
C GLN A 253 14.39 -6.77 -13.53
N ARG A 254 13.28 -6.20 -14.00
CA ARG A 254 13.30 -4.95 -14.76
C ARG A 254 13.81 -3.83 -13.86
N ILE A 255 14.84 -3.14 -14.33
CA ILE A 255 15.38 -1.94 -13.70
C ILE A 255 15.58 -0.90 -14.81
N SER A 256 15.24 0.34 -14.51
CA SER A 256 15.54 1.49 -15.37
C SER A 256 16.23 2.56 -14.55
N SER A 257 17.31 3.12 -15.08
CA SER A 257 18.05 4.22 -14.48
C SER A 257 17.99 5.46 -15.37
N SER A 258 18.18 6.64 -14.79
CA SER A 258 18.23 7.88 -15.58
C SER A 258 19.42 7.85 -16.55
N ARG A 259 19.16 8.22 -17.81
CA ARG A 259 20.20 8.37 -18.86
C ARG A 259 20.89 9.74 -18.81
N LEU A 260 20.32 10.70 -18.08
CA LEU A 260 20.70 12.12 -18.12
C LEU A 260 21.46 12.48 -16.85
N GLY A 261 22.76 12.16 -16.76
CA GLY A 261 23.73 12.72 -15.80
C GLY A 261 23.52 12.45 -14.29
N PHE A 262 22.29 12.20 -13.85
CA PHE A 262 21.90 11.83 -12.50
C PHE A 262 21.94 10.31 -12.40
N GLN A 263 22.90 9.77 -11.67
CA GLN A 263 22.94 8.34 -11.35
C GLN A 263 21.82 8.07 -10.36
N GLY A 264 20.83 7.26 -10.74
CA GLY A 264 19.71 6.93 -9.88
C GLY A 264 18.73 6.00 -10.57
N ILE A 265 18.05 5.19 -9.77
CA ILE A 265 17.02 4.27 -10.22
C ILE A 265 15.75 5.10 -10.46
N MET A 266 15.11 4.87 -11.60
CA MET A 266 13.82 5.48 -11.97
C MET A 266 12.68 4.47 -11.85
N TYR A 267 13.01 3.18 -11.88
CA TYR A 267 12.07 2.08 -11.75
C TYR A 267 12.81 0.78 -11.42
N GLN A 268 12.27 -0.05 -10.54
CA GLN A 268 12.67 -1.45 -10.37
C GLN A 268 11.48 -2.32 -9.96
N ASN A 269 11.46 -3.59 -10.35
CA ASN A 269 10.41 -4.52 -9.91
C ASN A 269 10.68 -5.13 -8.54
N TYR A 270 11.95 -5.33 -8.19
CA TYR A 270 12.40 -5.97 -6.96
C TYR A 270 13.65 -5.27 -6.46
N LEU A 271 13.95 -5.43 -5.18
CA LEU A 271 15.27 -5.11 -4.64
C LEU A 271 16.33 -6.02 -5.27
N SER A 272 17.56 -5.53 -5.38
CA SER A 272 18.69 -6.34 -5.84
C SER A 272 18.92 -7.55 -4.91
N GLU A 273 19.57 -8.59 -5.46
CA GLU A 273 19.92 -9.79 -4.69
C GLU A 273 20.79 -9.45 -3.48
N GLU A 274 21.78 -8.59 -3.66
CA GLU A 274 22.68 -8.12 -2.60
C GLU A 274 21.92 -7.36 -1.50
N THR A 275 21.10 -6.37 -1.88
CA THR A 275 20.29 -5.61 -0.92
C THR A 275 19.32 -6.50 -0.17
N SER A 276 18.68 -7.45 -0.86
CA SER A 276 17.73 -8.39 -0.26
C SER A 276 18.41 -9.33 0.73
N ALA A 277 19.57 -9.89 0.38
CA ALA A 277 20.34 -10.73 1.28
C ALA A 277 20.77 -9.93 2.53
N ARG A 278 21.29 -8.72 2.32
CA ARG A 278 21.79 -7.86 3.39
C ARG A 278 20.69 -7.41 4.36
N ILE A 279 19.52 -7.00 3.86
CA ILE A 279 18.43 -6.57 4.75
C ILE A 279 17.87 -7.74 5.57
N LEU A 280 17.75 -8.94 4.97
CA LEU A 280 17.30 -10.13 5.67
C LEU A 280 18.31 -10.58 6.75
N GLU A 281 19.60 -10.49 6.46
CA GLU A 281 20.67 -10.79 7.42
C GLU A 281 20.67 -9.82 8.61
N LEU A 282 20.45 -8.52 8.37
CA LEU A 282 20.49 -7.48 9.40
C LEU A 282 19.23 -7.43 10.25
N ILE A 283 18.05 -7.49 9.62
CA ILE A 283 16.76 -7.37 10.32
C ILE A 283 16.34 -8.67 10.98
N LYS A 284 16.62 -9.81 10.32
CA LYS A 284 16.18 -11.16 10.73
C LYS A 284 14.66 -11.22 11.03
N PRO A 285 13.82 -10.84 10.05
CA PRO A 285 12.37 -10.92 10.19
C PRO A 285 11.87 -12.36 10.21
#